data_AF-A0A140GYN3-F1
#
_entry.id   AF-A0A140GYN3-F1
#
_cell.length_a   1.000
_cell.length_b   1.000
_cell.length_c   1.000
_cell.angle_alpha   90.00
_cell.angle_beta   90.00
_cell.angle_gamma   90.00
#
_symmetry.space_group_name_H-M   'P 1'
#
loop_
_entity.id
_entity.type
_entity.pdbx_description
1 polymer ?
#
loop_
_entity_poly.entity_id
_entity_poly.type
_entity_poly.pdbx_seq_one_letter_code
_entity_poly.pdbx_strand_id
1 'polypeptide(L)'
;MAETHHSIDAQLRALAPGKVSEDDKLVEYDALLVDRFLDILQDLHGPSLREFVQECYELSAEYEGDKDKAKLSELGTKLTGLAPADSILVAGSIHHMLNLANLAEEVQMAYRHRSKLKSGNFADEGSATTESDIEETLKRLVSDLGKSPEEVFEALKNQTVELVFTAHPTQSVRRSLLQKNAKIRNSLKQLYAKDITADEKQELDEALQRQIQAAFRTDEIRRTQPTPQDEMRYGMSYFHETIWKGVPKFLRRVDTALKSIGINERLPYNAPLIRFSSWMGGDRDGNPRVTPGGDKRCSLAGPHDGCKLVHLSDRELMFELSCACTDDSCSS
;
A
#
# COMPACT_ATOMS: atom_id res chain seq x y z
N MET A 1 -5.95 -31.08 22.78
CA MET A 1 -4.49 -30.93 22.60
C MET A 1 -4.31 -30.06 21.39
N ALA A 2 -3.76 -28.86 21.54
CA ALA A 2 -3.41 -28.04 20.37
C ALA A 2 -2.21 -28.73 19.70
N GLU A 3 -2.40 -29.26 18.50
CA GLU A 3 -1.30 -29.71 17.66
C GLU A 3 -0.44 -28.49 17.35
N THR A 4 0.79 -28.48 17.84
CA THR A 4 1.80 -27.47 17.46
C THR A 4 2.20 -27.74 16.02
N HIS A 5 1.51 -27.11 15.08
CA HIS A 5 1.87 -27.13 13.67
C HIS A 5 3.17 -26.34 13.44
N HIS A 6 4.00 -26.81 12.52
CA HIS A 6 5.25 -26.13 12.14
C HIS A 6 4.94 -24.82 11.43
N SER A 7 5.52 -23.72 11.92
CA SER A 7 5.47 -22.38 11.29
C SER A 7 6.18 -22.38 9.94
N ILE A 8 5.70 -21.54 9.01
CA ILE A 8 6.30 -21.39 7.67
C ILE A 8 7.63 -20.59 7.64
N ASP A 9 8.07 -20.07 8.78
CA ASP A 9 9.30 -19.27 8.92
C ASP A 9 10.55 -20.00 8.38
N ALA A 10 10.64 -21.31 8.60
CA ALA A 10 11.80 -22.10 8.17
C ALA A 10 11.94 -22.16 6.63
N GLN A 11 10.83 -22.35 5.93
CA GLN A 11 10.78 -22.41 4.46
C GLN A 11 11.13 -21.06 3.86
N LEU A 12 10.61 -19.97 4.42
CA LEU A 12 10.96 -18.61 3.98
C LEU A 12 12.44 -18.30 4.20
N ARG A 13 13.01 -18.67 5.35
CA ARG A 13 14.45 -18.49 5.63
C ARG A 13 15.35 -19.34 4.74
N ALA A 14 14.88 -20.50 4.26
CA ALA A 14 15.64 -21.29 3.29
C ALA A 14 15.75 -20.55 1.94
N LEU A 15 14.70 -19.85 1.52
CA LEU A 15 14.68 -19.05 0.28
C LEU A 15 15.41 -17.71 0.43
N ALA A 16 15.33 -17.08 1.60
CA ALA A 16 15.95 -15.81 1.91
C ALA A 16 16.84 -15.94 3.18
N PRO A 17 18.05 -16.52 3.06
CA PRO A 17 18.87 -16.91 4.22
C PRO A 17 19.51 -15.72 4.95
N GLY A 18 19.62 -14.56 4.30
CA GLY A 18 20.26 -13.37 4.84
C GLY A 18 19.30 -12.20 4.89
N LYS A 19 19.44 -11.37 5.92
CA LYS A 19 18.79 -10.06 5.99
C LYS A 19 19.41 -9.11 4.97
N VAL A 20 18.57 -8.32 4.29
CA VAL A 20 19.07 -7.29 3.36
C VAL A 20 19.40 -5.96 4.07
N SER A 21 18.94 -5.78 5.30
CA SER A 21 19.25 -4.65 6.19
C SER A 21 19.13 -5.06 7.66
N GLU A 22 19.72 -4.29 8.59
CA GLU A 22 19.64 -4.62 10.03
C GLU A 22 18.19 -4.62 10.56
N ASP A 23 17.36 -3.75 10.01
CA ASP A 23 15.94 -3.59 10.31
C ASP A 23 15.04 -4.45 9.41
N ASP A 24 15.60 -5.37 8.63
CA ASP A 24 14.83 -6.30 7.82
C ASP A 24 14.07 -7.28 8.72
N LYS A 25 12.75 -7.20 8.61
CA LYS A 25 11.77 -8.00 9.34
C LYS A 25 10.78 -8.70 8.39
N LEU A 26 11.06 -8.71 7.09
CA LEU A 26 10.08 -9.16 6.09
C LEU A 26 9.66 -10.61 6.32
N VAL A 27 10.63 -11.51 6.55
CA VAL A 27 10.35 -12.92 6.82
C VAL A 27 9.54 -13.07 8.10
N GLU A 28 9.88 -12.33 9.16
CA GLU A 28 9.12 -12.38 10.42
C GLU A 28 7.68 -11.88 10.24
N TYR A 29 7.46 -10.84 9.43
CA TYR A 29 6.13 -10.32 9.14
C TYR A 29 5.30 -11.29 8.32
N ASP A 30 5.87 -11.85 7.25
CA ASP A 30 5.17 -12.76 6.36
C ASP A 30 4.81 -14.06 7.09
N ALA A 31 5.76 -14.64 7.82
CA ALA A 31 5.52 -15.83 8.63
C ALA A 31 4.39 -15.62 9.65
N LEU A 32 4.39 -14.50 10.38
CA LEU A 32 3.32 -14.18 11.33
C LEU A 32 1.94 -14.10 10.65
N LEU A 33 1.84 -13.41 9.52
CA LEU A 33 0.56 -13.24 8.82
C LEU A 33 0.04 -14.57 8.26
N VAL A 34 0.90 -15.37 7.66
CA VAL A 34 0.53 -16.68 7.11
C VAL A 34 0.17 -17.66 8.21
N ASP A 35 0.94 -17.73 9.30
CA ASP A 35 0.63 -18.62 10.43
C ASP A 35 -0.76 -18.31 11.01
N ARG A 36 -1.07 -17.02 11.23
CA ARG A 36 -2.40 -16.59 11.68
C ARG A 36 -3.49 -16.93 10.67
N PHE A 37 -3.20 -16.81 9.38
CA PHE A 37 -4.15 -17.20 8.35
C PHE A 37 -4.41 -18.71 8.32
N LEU A 38 -3.38 -19.55 8.47
CA LEU A 38 -3.51 -21.00 8.52
C LEU A 38 -4.31 -21.47 9.75
N ASP A 39 -4.12 -20.80 10.90
CA ASP A 39 -4.94 -21.05 12.10
C ASP A 39 -6.43 -20.72 11.83
N ILE A 40 -6.70 -19.57 11.19
CA ILE A 40 -8.07 -19.19 10.79
C ILE A 40 -8.65 -20.19 9.77
N LEU A 41 -7.84 -20.67 8.83
CA LEU A 41 -8.26 -21.63 7.81
C LEU A 41 -8.65 -22.97 8.46
N GLN A 42 -7.87 -23.43 9.44
CA GLN A 42 -8.18 -24.62 10.24
C GLN A 42 -9.48 -24.44 11.02
N ASP A 43 -9.67 -23.30 11.69
CA ASP A 43 -10.88 -23.04 12.47
C ASP A 43 -12.15 -23.02 11.61
N LEU A 44 -12.04 -22.54 10.37
CA LEU A 44 -13.18 -22.42 9.45
C LEU A 44 -13.47 -23.70 8.66
N HIS A 45 -12.44 -24.45 8.27
CA HIS A 45 -12.56 -25.53 7.27
C HIS A 45 -11.92 -26.86 7.71
N GLY A 46 -11.35 -26.92 8.91
CA GLY A 46 -10.76 -28.12 9.49
C GLY A 46 -9.27 -28.33 9.14
N PRO A 47 -8.60 -29.23 9.87
CA PRO A 47 -7.15 -29.45 9.76
C PRO A 47 -6.73 -29.99 8.38
N SER A 48 -7.54 -30.85 7.75
CA SER A 48 -7.18 -31.44 6.45
C SER A 48 -7.02 -30.40 5.33
N LEU A 49 -7.84 -29.33 5.32
CA LEU A 49 -7.68 -28.27 4.33
C LEU A 49 -6.47 -27.39 4.64
N ARG A 50 -6.23 -27.08 5.93
CA ARG A 50 -5.03 -26.34 6.36
C ARG A 50 -3.77 -27.08 5.91
N GLU A 51 -3.66 -28.36 6.24
CA GLU A 51 -2.52 -29.21 5.89
C GLU A 51 -2.32 -29.26 4.38
N PHE A 52 -3.40 -29.41 3.60
CA PHE A 52 -3.30 -29.42 2.14
C PHE A 52 -2.78 -28.10 1.56
N VAL A 53 -3.27 -26.96 2.07
CA VAL A 53 -2.78 -25.63 1.64
C VAL A 53 -1.33 -25.42 2.04
N GLN A 54 -0.96 -25.82 3.25
CA GLN A 54 0.43 -25.76 3.73
C GLN A 54 1.35 -26.64 2.88
N GLU A 55 0.95 -27.86 2.54
CA GLU A 55 1.73 -28.75 1.67
C GLU A 55 1.90 -28.16 0.26
N CYS A 56 0.84 -27.53 -0.29
CA CYS A 56 0.95 -26.84 -1.58
C CYS A 56 1.96 -25.69 -1.53
N TYR A 57 1.99 -24.94 -0.42
CA TYR A 57 2.95 -23.87 -0.21
C TYR A 57 4.38 -24.42 -0.07
N GLU A 58 4.58 -25.47 0.71
CA GLU A 58 5.88 -26.12 0.92
C GLU A 58 6.46 -26.71 -0.37
N LEU A 59 5.67 -27.45 -1.15
CA LEU A 59 6.10 -27.96 -2.46
C LEU A 59 6.48 -26.84 -3.43
N SER A 60 5.77 -25.71 -3.39
CA SER A 60 6.07 -24.54 -4.21
C SER A 60 7.37 -23.86 -3.76
N ALA A 61 7.62 -23.78 -2.45
CA ALA A 61 8.86 -23.25 -1.89
C ALA A 61 10.07 -24.15 -2.19
N GLU A 62 9.94 -25.46 -2.06
CA GLU A 62 10.98 -26.44 -2.46
C GLU A 62 11.30 -26.34 -3.95
N TYR A 63 10.26 -26.20 -4.79
CA TYR A 63 10.46 -25.94 -6.21
C TYR A 63 11.25 -24.64 -6.45
N GLU A 64 10.99 -23.57 -5.70
CA GLU A 64 11.72 -22.32 -5.88
C GLU A 64 13.21 -22.44 -5.54
N GLY A 65 13.56 -23.27 -4.54
CA GLY A 65 14.93 -23.56 -4.15
C GLY A 65 15.71 -24.38 -5.19
N ASP A 66 15.18 -25.55 -5.57
CA ASP A 66 15.92 -26.53 -6.37
C ASP A 66 15.51 -26.55 -7.86
N LYS A 67 14.42 -25.88 -8.22
CA LYS A 67 13.81 -25.85 -9.57
C LYS A 67 13.50 -27.23 -10.16
N ASP A 68 13.31 -28.23 -9.29
CA ASP A 68 12.96 -29.59 -9.70
C ASP A 68 11.52 -29.67 -10.22
N LYS A 69 11.38 -29.97 -11.52
CA LYS A 69 10.08 -30.12 -12.18
C LYS A 69 9.24 -31.27 -11.63
N ALA A 70 9.85 -32.26 -10.96
CA ALA A 70 9.10 -33.33 -10.30
C ALA A 70 8.17 -32.77 -9.22
N LYS A 71 8.61 -31.75 -8.47
CA LYS A 71 7.81 -31.07 -7.43
C LYS A 71 6.59 -30.36 -8.02
N LEU A 72 6.74 -29.69 -9.17
CA LEU A 72 5.60 -29.12 -9.88
C LEU A 72 4.63 -30.18 -10.40
N SER A 73 5.13 -31.33 -10.87
CA SER A 73 4.28 -32.43 -11.31
C SER A 73 3.49 -33.06 -10.16
N GLU A 74 4.13 -33.18 -8.99
CA GLU A 74 3.49 -33.63 -7.75
C GLU A 74 2.39 -32.65 -7.31
N LEU A 75 2.69 -31.36 -7.24
CA LEU A 75 1.72 -30.31 -6.95
C LEU A 75 0.55 -30.32 -7.94
N GLY A 76 0.83 -30.44 -9.24
CA GLY A 76 -0.19 -30.51 -10.29
C GLY A 76 -1.12 -31.71 -10.13
N THR A 77 -0.58 -32.88 -9.74
CA THR A 77 -1.37 -34.09 -9.50
C THR A 77 -2.29 -33.91 -8.29
N LYS A 78 -1.80 -33.30 -7.21
CA LYS A 78 -2.62 -32.96 -6.04
C LYS A 78 -3.75 -31.98 -6.39
N LEU A 79 -3.43 -30.90 -7.10
CA LEU A 79 -4.40 -29.86 -7.46
C LEU A 79 -5.48 -30.35 -8.42
N THR A 80 -5.13 -31.21 -9.39
CA THR A 80 -6.09 -31.75 -10.37
C THR A 80 -7.02 -32.82 -9.78
N GLY A 81 -6.64 -33.43 -8.65
CA GLY A 81 -7.46 -34.39 -7.92
C GLY A 81 -8.54 -33.77 -7.02
N LEU A 82 -8.54 -32.44 -6.84
CA LEU A 82 -9.49 -31.76 -5.96
C LEU A 82 -10.89 -31.69 -6.56
N ALA A 83 -11.90 -31.75 -5.69
CA ALA A 83 -13.26 -31.40 -6.08
C ALA A 83 -13.35 -29.89 -6.38
N PRO A 84 -14.26 -29.45 -7.28
CA PRO A 84 -14.34 -28.03 -7.68
C PRO A 84 -14.48 -27.04 -6.51
N ALA A 85 -15.20 -27.40 -5.45
CA ALA A 85 -15.36 -26.56 -4.26
C ALA A 85 -14.03 -26.38 -3.50
N ASP A 86 -13.27 -27.47 -3.36
CA ASP A 86 -11.97 -27.45 -2.69
C ASP A 86 -10.93 -26.70 -3.53
N SER A 87 -10.96 -26.85 -4.86
CA SER A 87 -10.09 -26.07 -5.76
C SER A 87 -10.29 -24.56 -5.59
N ILE A 88 -11.54 -24.10 -5.44
CA ILE A 88 -11.83 -22.67 -5.21
C ILE A 88 -11.28 -22.21 -3.85
N LEU A 89 -11.45 -23.01 -2.80
CA LEU A 89 -10.95 -22.67 -1.46
C LEU A 89 -9.42 -22.66 -1.40
N VAL A 90 -8.76 -23.64 -2.02
CA VAL A 90 -7.29 -23.70 -2.09
C VAL A 90 -6.75 -22.52 -2.88
N ALA A 91 -7.28 -22.26 -4.08
CA ALA A 91 -6.85 -21.12 -4.89
C ALA A 91 -7.09 -19.79 -4.17
N GLY A 92 -8.25 -19.63 -3.52
CA GLY A 92 -8.57 -18.44 -2.71
C GLY A 92 -7.65 -18.26 -1.51
N SER A 93 -7.24 -19.36 -0.87
CA SER A 93 -6.33 -19.34 0.28
C SER A 93 -4.92 -18.92 -0.14
N ILE A 94 -4.38 -19.50 -1.21
CA ILE A 94 -3.06 -19.12 -1.76
C ILE A 94 -3.08 -17.67 -2.25
N HIS A 95 -4.17 -17.23 -2.90
CA HIS A 95 -4.34 -15.84 -3.28
C HIS A 95 -4.33 -14.89 -2.07
N HIS A 96 -5.02 -15.27 -0.99
CA HIS A 96 -5.05 -14.48 0.23
C HIS A 96 -3.70 -14.42 0.93
N MET A 97 -2.94 -15.53 0.97
CA MET A 97 -1.57 -15.57 1.48
C MET A 97 -0.66 -14.62 0.69
N LEU A 98 -0.75 -14.62 -0.65
CA LEU A 98 0.00 -13.67 -1.48
C LEU A 98 -0.37 -12.21 -1.15
N ASN A 99 -1.65 -11.92 -0.94
CA ASN A 99 -2.08 -10.57 -0.54
C ASN A 99 -1.51 -10.18 0.84
N LEU A 100 -1.45 -11.11 1.80
CA LEU A 100 -0.82 -10.86 3.10
C LEU A 100 0.70 -10.62 2.97
N ALA A 101 1.39 -11.40 2.15
CA ALA A 101 2.82 -11.19 1.84
C ALA A 101 3.08 -9.80 1.24
N ASN A 102 2.23 -9.36 0.30
CA ASN A 102 2.31 -8.00 -0.24
C ASN A 102 2.11 -6.93 0.84
N LEU A 103 1.21 -7.15 1.82
CA LEU A 103 1.05 -6.22 2.95
C LEU A 103 2.25 -6.20 3.89
N ALA A 104 2.89 -7.36 4.11
CA ALA A 104 4.14 -7.44 4.87
C ALA A 104 5.25 -6.67 4.17
N GLU A 105 5.38 -6.81 2.85
CA GLU A 105 6.33 -6.06 2.03
C GLU A 105 6.06 -4.54 2.10
N GLU A 106 4.81 -4.12 1.94
CA GLU A 106 4.42 -2.70 2.06
C GLU A 106 4.83 -2.11 3.43
N VAL A 107 4.64 -2.87 4.52
CA VAL A 107 5.07 -2.44 5.86
C VAL A 107 6.59 -2.41 5.95
N GLN A 108 7.29 -3.44 5.48
CA GLN A 108 8.76 -3.45 5.47
C GLN A 108 9.31 -2.26 4.68
N MET A 109 8.81 -1.99 3.48
CA MET A 109 9.24 -0.87 2.65
C MET A 109 8.97 0.49 3.30
N ALA A 110 7.80 0.65 3.93
CA ALA A 110 7.41 1.91 4.56
C ALA A 110 8.27 2.28 5.78
N TYR A 111 8.86 1.29 6.46
CA TYR A 111 9.64 1.49 7.68
C TYR A 111 11.13 1.14 7.53
N ARG A 112 11.55 0.63 6.38
CA ARG A 112 12.97 0.39 6.08
C ARG A 112 13.73 1.71 6.15
N HIS A 113 14.82 1.69 6.90
CA HIS A 113 15.77 2.80 6.94
C HIS A 113 16.41 2.99 5.56
N ARG A 114 16.42 4.22 5.07
CA ARG A 114 17.12 4.58 3.83
C ARG A 114 18.62 4.34 3.99
N SER A 115 19.24 3.77 2.96
CA SER A 115 20.70 3.58 2.97
C SER A 115 21.38 4.94 2.88
N LYS A 116 22.32 5.20 3.80
CA LYS A 116 23.23 6.35 3.70
C LYS A 116 24.44 6.05 2.81
N LEU A 117 24.69 4.77 2.50
CA LEU A 117 25.73 4.34 1.58
C LEU A 117 25.16 4.41 0.17
N LYS A 118 25.51 5.49 -0.54
CA LYS A 118 25.14 5.78 -1.92
C LYS A 118 26.41 5.81 -2.77
N SER A 119 26.32 5.36 -4.02
CA SER A 119 27.45 5.39 -4.95
C SER A 119 27.77 6.80 -5.47
N GLY A 120 26.86 7.76 -5.25
CA GLY A 120 26.97 9.15 -5.67
C GLY A 120 26.69 9.37 -7.16
N ASN A 121 26.07 8.41 -7.85
CA ASN A 121 25.81 8.48 -9.29
C ASN A 121 24.36 8.09 -9.64
N PHE A 122 24.00 8.17 -10.93
CA PHE A 122 22.64 7.92 -11.41
C PHE A 122 22.10 6.51 -11.12
N ALA A 123 22.95 5.51 -10.85
CA ALA A 123 22.51 4.18 -10.47
C ALA A 123 21.75 4.18 -9.13
N ASP A 124 22.07 5.12 -8.23
CA ASP A 124 21.40 5.25 -6.93
C ASP A 124 19.90 5.59 -7.09
N GLU A 125 19.53 6.29 -8.17
CA GLU A 125 18.15 6.71 -8.43
C GLU A 125 17.27 5.56 -8.98
N GLY A 126 17.85 4.40 -9.25
CA GLY A 126 17.14 3.20 -9.73
C GLY A 126 16.45 2.38 -8.63
N SER A 127 16.68 2.70 -7.35
CA SER A 127 16.11 1.98 -6.21
C SER A 127 15.67 2.94 -5.11
N ALA A 128 14.48 2.71 -4.55
CA ALA A 128 13.94 3.49 -3.44
C ALA A 128 14.82 3.43 -2.16
N THR A 129 15.70 2.44 -2.03
CA THR A 129 16.63 2.33 -0.89
C THR A 129 17.81 3.31 -0.98
N THR A 130 18.12 3.78 -2.19
CA THR A 130 19.29 4.63 -2.51
C THR A 130 18.92 5.95 -3.17
N GLU A 131 17.69 6.12 -3.65
CA GLU A 131 17.22 7.32 -4.32
C GLU A 131 17.43 8.58 -3.46
N SER A 132 17.60 9.71 -4.14
CA SER A 132 17.65 11.01 -3.50
C SER A 132 16.26 11.44 -3.04
N ASP A 133 16.10 11.84 -1.78
CA ASP A 133 14.92 12.61 -1.40
C ASP A 133 14.95 14.02 -2.01
N ILE A 134 13.86 14.77 -1.80
CA ILE A 134 13.74 16.11 -2.34
C ILE A 134 14.83 17.05 -1.80
N GLU A 135 15.23 16.92 -0.53
CA GLU A 135 16.25 17.78 0.07
C GLU A 135 17.64 17.48 -0.50
N GLU A 136 17.99 16.20 -0.62
CA GLU A 136 19.23 15.74 -1.27
C GLU A 136 19.28 16.21 -2.73
N THR A 137 18.15 16.13 -3.45
CA THR A 137 18.02 16.62 -4.81
C THR A 137 18.27 18.12 -4.89
N LEU A 138 17.62 18.93 -4.04
CA LEU A 138 17.81 20.38 -4.04
C LEU A 138 19.25 20.75 -3.69
N LYS A 139 19.86 20.08 -2.70
CA LYS A 139 21.26 20.30 -2.34
C LYS A 139 22.19 20.01 -3.50
N ARG A 140 22.03 18.87 -4.19
CA ARG A 140 22.83 18.51 -5.37
C ARG A 140 22.70 19.52 -6.50
N LEU A 141 21.51 20.09 -6.74
CA LEU A 141 21.33 21.15 -7.74
C LEU A 141 22.18 22.39 -7.41
N VAL A 142 22.24 22.77 -6.13
CA VAL A 142 22.99 23.95 -5.67
C VAL A 142 24.49 23.68 -5.59
N SER A 143 24.89 22.57 -4.95
CA SER A 143 26.31 22.26 -4.67
C SER A 143 27.07 21.74 -5.89
N ASP A 144 26.47 20.82 -6.64
CA ASP A 144 27.20 20.04 -7.65
C ASP A 144 26.95 20.60 -9.05
N LEU A 145 25.74 21.11 -9.31
CA LEU A 145 25.37 21.70 -10.60
C LEU A 145 25.42 23.24 -10.62
N GLY A 146 25.73 23.87 -9.48
CA GLY A 146 25.95 25.32 -9.38
C GLY A 146 24.70 26.17 -9.65
N LYS A 147 23.49 25.63 -9.42
CA LYS A 147 22.25 26.40 -9.54
C LYS A 147 22.05 27.31 -8.34
N SER A 148 21.51 28.51 -8.57
CA SER A 148 21.14 29.39 -7.47
C SER A 148 19.87 28.85 -6.77
N PRO A 149 19.73 29.03 -5.44
CA PRO A 149 18.51 28.65 -4.74
C PRO A 149 17.24 29.28 -5.34
N GLU A 150 17.34 30.51 -5.84
CA GLU A 150 16.26 31.24 -6.48
C GLU A 150 15.86 30.60 -7.81
N GLU A 151 16.82 30.16 -8.63
CA GLU A 151 16.55 29.42 -9.87
C GLU A 151 15.77 28.12 -9.59
N VAL A 152 16.16 27.40 -8.55
CA VAL A 152 15.49 26.16 -8.11
C VAL A 152 14.06 26.46 -7.64
N PHE A 153 13.87 27.53 -6.87
CA PHE A 153 12.55 27.93 -6.38
C PHE A 153 11.62 28.35 -7.52
N GLU A 154 12.11 29.15 -8.48
CA GLU A 154 11.34 29.52 -9.67
C GLU A 154 10.98 28.31 -10.53
N ALA A 155 11.88 27.35 -10.68
CA ALA A 155 11.59 26.11 -11.40
C ALA A 155 10.46 25.32 -10.72
N LEU A 156 10.49 25.17 -9.40
CA LEU A 156 9.46 24.46 -8.63
C LEU A 156 8.09 25.13 -8.72
N LYS A 157 8.02 26.47 -8.76
CA LYS A 157 6.75 27.19 -8.93
C LYS A 157 6.07 26.91 -10.27
N ASN A 158 6.86 26.65 -11.31
CA ASN A 158 6.38 26.43 -12.68
C ASN A 158 6.30 24.94 -13.06
N GLN A 159 6.78 24.03 -12.21
CA GLN A 159 6.74 22.60 -12.44
C GLN A 159 5.32 22.06 -12.19
N THR A 160 4.91 21.10 -13.02
CA THR A 160 3.67 20.33 -12.80
C THR A 160 3.94 18.87 -13.13
N VAL A 161 3.65 17.99 -12.18
CA VAL A 161 3.61 16.54 -12.39
C VAL A 161 2.14 16.12 -12.41
N GLU A 162 1.70 15.54 -13.53
CA GLU A 162 0.33 15.06 -13.69
C GLU A 162 0.30 13.52 -13.67
N LEU A 163 -0.41 12.97 -12.67
CA LEU A 163 -0.58 11.53 -12.49
C LEU A 163 -1.94 11.10 -13.02
N VAL A 164 -1.96 10.25 -14.04
CA VAL A 164 -3.19 9.80 -14.71
C VAL A 164 -3.58 8.40 -14.22
N PHE A 165 -4.70 8.31 -13.49
CA PHE A 165 -5.24 7.07 -12.99
C PHE A 165 -5.99 6.30 -14.08
N THR A 166 -5.60 5.04 -14.28
CA THR A 166 -6.23 4.11 -15.23
C THR A 166 -7.00 3.01 -14.50
N ALA A 167 -7.90 2.33 -15.20
CA ALA A 167 -8.59 1.18 -14.65
C ALA A 167 -7.62 0.00 -14.50
N HIS A 168 -7.73 -0.75 -13.40
CA HIS A 168 -6.93 -1.97 -13.22
C HIS A 168 -7.61 -3.14 -13.98
N PRO A 169 -6.91 -3.81 -14.91
CA PRO A 169 -7.54 -4.75 -15.86
C PRO A 169 -8.13 -6.01 -15.19
N THR A 170 -7.61 -6.42 -14.03
CA THR A 170 -7.95 -7.70 -13.39
C THR A 170 -8.45 -7.60 -11.96
N GLN A 171 -8.34 -6.45 -11.29
CA GLN A 171 -8.59 -6.34 -9.84
C GLN A 171 -9.20 -4.98 -9.50
N SER A 172 -10.51 -4.98 -9.27
CA SER A 172 -11.20 -3.86 -8.63
C SER A 172 -11.38 -4.17 -7.14
N VAL A 173 -10.29 -4.00 -6.38
CA VAL A 173 -10.29 -4.18 -4.93
C VAL A 173 -11.32 -3.24 -4.31
N ARG A 174 -12.25 -3.79 -3.52
CA ARG A 174 -13.31 -2.98 -2.88
C ARG A 174 -12.67 -2.05 -1.84
N ARG A 175 -13.23 -0.84 -1.67
CA ARG A 175 -12.83 0.08 -0.59
C ARG A 175 -12.82 -0.59 0.79
N SER A 176 -13.80 -1.45 1.06
CA SER A 176 -13.90 -2.19 2.32
C SER A 176 -12.78 -3.23 2.51
N LEU A 177 -12.09 -3.65 1.45
CA LEU A 177 -10.91 -4.50 1.53
C LEU A 177 -9.65 -3.65 1.73
N LEU A 178 -9.52 -2.51 1.03
CA LEU A 178 -8.43 -1.55 1.26
C LEU A 178 -8.36 -1.09 2.73
N GLN A 179 -9.51 -0.84 3.36
CA GLN A 179 -9.58 -0.48 4.77
C GLN A 179 -9.16 -1.62 5.71
N LYS A 180 -9.49 -2.88 5.37
CA LYS A 180 -9.02 -4.04 6.15
C LYS A 180 -7.51 -4.21 6.00
N ASN A 181 -7.00 -4.09 4.79
CA ASN A 181 -5.56 -4.13 4.50
C ASN A 181 -4.81 -3.03 5.27
N ALA A 182 -5.36 -1.80 5.32
CA ALA A 182 -4.80 -0.73 6.14
C ALA A 182 -4.77 -1.07 7.64
N LYS A 183 -5.82 -1.71 8.17
CA LYS A 183 -5.85 -2.17 9.57
C LYS A 183 -4.86 -3.31 9.85
N ILE A 184 -4.69 -4.25 8.92
CA ILE A 184 -3.67 -5.31 9.01
C ILE A 184 -2.28 -4.68 9.09
N ARG A 185 -1.94 -3.77 8.16
CA ARG A 185 -0.66 -3.04 8.18
C ARG A 185 -0.43 -2.26 9.48
N ASN A 186 -1.46 -1.58 9.97
CA ASN A 186 -1.38 -0.82 11.22
C ASN A 186 -1.17 -1.71 12.44
N SER A 187 -1.82 -2.88 12.47
CA SER A 187 -1.67 -3.86 13.57
C SER A 187 -0.26 -4.46 13.54
N LEU A 188 0.21 -4.86 12.35
CA LEU A 188 1.56 -5.39 12.15
C LEU A 188 2.63 -4.36 12.58
N LYS A 189 2.46 -3.09 12.21
CA LYS A 189 3.34 -2.01 12.69
C LYS A 189 3.38 -1.92 14.22
N GLN A 190 2.21 -1.90 14.87
CA GLN A 190 2.12 -1.72 16.32
C GLN A 190 2.69 -2.90 17.09
N LEU A 191 2.50 -4.13 16.60
CA LEU A 191 3.05 -5.34 17.20
C LEU A 191 4.58 -5.35 17.32
N TYR A 192 5.28 -4.61 16.45
CA TYR A 192 6.74 -4.49 16.43
C TYR A 192 7.24 -3.13 16.92
N ALA A 193 6.39 -2.35 17.58
CA ALA A 193 6.81 -1.16 18.31
C ALA A 193 7.75 -1.53 19.46
N LYS A 194 8.68 -0.62 19.81
CA LYS A 194 9.73 -0.90 20.82
C LYS A 194 9.17 -1.06 22.24
N ASP A 195 8.11 -0.33 22.57
CA ASP A 195 7.62 -0.18 23.95
C ASP A 195 6.18 -0.71 24.10
N ILE A 196 5.91 -1.92 23.59
CA ILE A 196 4.59 -2.56 23.67
C ILE A 196 4.50 -3.49 24.89
N THR A 197 3.43 -3.37 25.67
CA THR A 197 3.15 -4.27 26.81
C THR A 197 2.64 -5.64 26.33
N ALA A 198 2.68 -6.64 27.21
CA ALA A 198 2.20 -7.99 26.86
C ALA A 198 0.70 -8.00 26.54
N ASP A 199 -0.10 -7.25 27.32
CA ASP A 199 -1.55 -7.14 27.15
C ASP A 199 -1.89 -6.43 25.83
N GLU A 200 -1.23 -5.30 25.53
CA GLU A 200 -1.41 -4.60 24.24
C GLU A 200 -1.02 -5.48 23.05
N LYS A 201 0.05 -6.27 23.19
CA LYS A 201 0.47 -7.21 22.15
C LYS A 201 -0.59 -8.29 21.92
N GLN A 202 -1.18 -8.82 22.98
CA GLN A 202 -2.27 -9.79 22.86
C GLN A 202 -3.50 -9.17 22.18
N GLU A 203 -3.94 -7.99 22.61
CA GLU A 203 -5.08 -7.29 22.02
C GLU A 203 -4.87 -6.98 20.53
N LEU A 204 -3.64 -6.60 20.16
CA LEU A 204 -3.27 -6.34 18.77
C LEU A 204 -3.20 -7.61 17.92
N ASP A 205 -2.75 -8.73 18.49
CA ASP A 205 -2.75 -10.03 17.81
C ASP A 205 -4.19 -10.51 17.56
N GLU A 206 -5.07 -10.39 18.55
CA GLU A 206 -6.51 -10.68 18.40
C GLU A 206 -7.18 -9.74 17.38
N ALA A 207 -6.79 -8.46 17.35
CA ALA A 207 -7.26 -7.51 16.34
C ALA A 207 -6.78 -7.90 14.93
N LEU A 208 -5.52 -8.31 14.79
CA LEU A 208 -4.93 -8.76 13.54
C LEU A 208 -5.67 -9.99 13.00
N GLN A 209 -5.86 -11.02 13.83
CA GLN A 209 -6.61 -12.24 13.46
C GLN A 209 -8.02 -11.91 12.96
N ARG A 210 -8.75 -11.04 13.67
CA ARG A 210 -10.08 -10.60 13.24
C ARG A 210 -10.07 -9.89 11.90
N GLN A 211 -9.05 -9.07 11.61
CA GLN A 211 -8.94 -8.39 10.31
C GLN A 211 -8.59 -9.36 9.18
N ILE A 212 -7.67 -10.31 9.40
CA ILE A 212 -7.33 -11.35 8.43
C ILE A 212 -8.56 -12.18 8.10
N GLN A 213 -9.28 -12.67 9.11
CA GLN A 213 -10.50 -13.44 8.91
C GLN A 213 -11.58 -12.64 8.17
N ALA A 214 -11.76 -11.36 8.52
CA ALA A 214 -12.71 -10.49 7.85
C ALA A 214 -12.32 -10.21 6.38
N ALA A 215 -11.03 -10.14 6.08
CA ALA A 215 -10.53 -9.98 4.72
C ALA A 215 -10.75 -11.25 3.91
N PHE A 216 -10.36 -12.42 4.43
CA PHE A 216 -10.55 -13.72 3.79
C PHE A 216 -12.02 -14.02 3.47
N ARG A 217 -12.94 -13.72 4.40
CA ARG A 217 -14.38 -13.92 4.19
C ARG A 217 -15.04 -12.85 3.31
N THR A 218 -14.29 -11.84 2.86
CA THR A 218 -14.78 -10.84 1.90
C THR A 218 -14.39 -11.26 0.49
N ASP A 219 -15.37 -11.60 -0.36
CA ASP A 219 -15.13 -11.90 -1.78
C ASP A 219 -14.37 -10.75 -2.49
N GLU A 220 -13.07 -10.95 -2.70
CA GLU A 220 -12.17 -10.06 -3.43
C GLU A 220 -12.40 -10.16 -4.93
N ILE A 221 -12.53 -11.40 -5.43
CA ILE A 221 -12.86 -11.68 -6.82
C ILE A 221 -14.35 -11.43 -7.03
N ARG A 222 -14.67 -10.45 -7.86
CA ARG A 222 -16.06 -10.19 -8.25
C ARG A 222 -16.54 -11.29 -9.19
N ARG A 223 -17.71 -11.84 -8.89
CA ARG A 223 -18.42 -12.76 -9.79
C ARG A 223 -18.86 -12.09 -11.11
N THR A 224 -18.96 -10.76 -11.11
CA THR A 224 -19.33 -9.95 -12.28
C THR A 224 -18.29 -8.88 -12.53
N GLN A 225 -17.92 -8.70 -13.80
CA GLN A 225 -16.99 -7.66 -14.21
C GLN A 225 -17.49 -6.27 -13.74
N PRO A 226 -16.62 -5.40 -13.18
CA PRO A 226 -17.02 -4.07 -12.75
C PRO A 226 -17.54 -3.23 -13.93
N THR A 227 -18.45 -2.31 -13.60
CA THR A 227 -18.87 -1.26 -14.54
C THR A 227 -17.82 -0.14 -14.57
N PRO A 228 -17.76 0.68 -15.63
CA PRO A 228 -16.86 1.85 -15.65
C PRO A 228 -17.07 2.82 -14.47
N GLN A 229 -18.29 2.91 -13.95
CA GLN A 229 -18.61 3.71 -12.76
C GLN A 229 -18.02 3.10 -11.48
N ASP A 230 -18.02 1.78 -11.39
CA ASP A 230 -17.39 1.07 -10.30
C ASP A 230 -15.87 1.28 -10.33
N GLU A 231 -15.23 1.18 -11.48
CA GLU A 231 -13.79 1.46 -11.65
C GLU A 231 -13.42 2.89 -11.22
N MET A 232 -14.23 3.89 -11.60
CA MET A 232 -14.02 5.27 -11.15
C MET A 232 -14.12 5.39 -9.62
N ARG A 233 -15.14 4.80 -8.99
CA ARG A 233 -15.27 4.76 -7.51
C ARG A 233 -14.09 4.03 -6.85
N TYR A 234 -13.59 2.98 -7.51
CA TYR A 234 -12.24 2.38 -7.45
C TYR A 234 -11.14 3.38 -7.20
N GLY A 235 -10.76 4.07 -8.27
CA GLY A 235 -9.68 5.05 -8.25
C GLY A 235 -9.83 6.10 -7.16
N MET A 236 -11.06 6.60 -6.97
CA MET A 236 -11.32 7.63 -5.95
C MET A 236 -11.06 7.15 -4.52
N SER A 237 -11.10 5.85 -4.24
CA SER A 237 -10.81 5.34 -2.90
C SER A 237 -9.39 5.68 -2.43
N TYR A 238 -8.39 5.72 -3.31
CA TYR A 238 -7.03 6.13 -2.96
C TYR A 238 -6.96 7.61 -2.55
N PHE A 239 -7.83 8.47 -3.11
CA PHE A 239 -7.94 9.86 -2.65
C PHE A 239 -8.41 9.95 -1.20
N HIS A 240 -9.48 9.21 -0.88
CA HIS A 240 -10.03 9.18 0.45
C HIS A 240 -9.08 8.61 1.49
N GLU A 241 -8.33 7.56 1.15
CA GLU A 241 -7.53 6.82 2.13
C GLU A 241 -6.09 7.36 2.26
N THR A 242 -5.45 7.87 1.18
CA THR A 242 -4.02 8.27 1.23
C THR A 242 -3.71 9.62 0.59
N ILE A 243 -4.14 9.88 -0.65
CA ILE A 243 -3.65 11.02 -1.45
C ILE A 243 -4.07 12.36 -0.85
N TRP A 244 -5.32 12.49 -0.38
CA TRP A 244 -5.86 13.74 0.18
C TRP A 244 -5.00 14.31 1.32
N LYS A 245 -4.52 13.44 2.21
CA LYS A 245 -3.62 13.81 3.32
C LYS A 245 -2.14 13.80 2.90
N GLY A 246 -1.79 12.97 1.91
CA GLY A 246 -0.43 12.79 1.41
C GLY A 246 0.12 14.02 0.69
N VAL A 247 -0.66 14.64 -0.19
CA VAL A 247 -0.21 15.79 -1.00
C VAL A 247 0.18 16.99 -0.12
N PRO A 248 -0.65 17.48 0.82
CA PRO A 248 -0.24 18.58 1.71
C PRO A 248 0.97 18.22 2.58
N LYS A 249 1.10 16.94 2.99
CA LYS A 249 2.26 16.48 3.76
C LYS A 249 3.55 16.53 2.94
N PHE A 250 3.50 16.15 1.67
CA PHE A 250 4.63 16.25 0.75
C PHE A 250 4.99 17.71 0.45
N LEU A 251 4.01 18.58 0.19
CA LEU A 251 4.26 20.02 -0.04
C LEU A 251 4.93 20.68 1.17
N ARG A 252 4.55 20.32 2.40
CA ARG A 252 5.27 20.76 3.61
C ARG A 252 6.72 20.25 3.68
N ARG A 253 7.02 19.08 3.11
CA ARG A 253 8.40 18.58 2.99
C ARG A 253 9.19 19.41 1.97
N VAL A 254 8.56 19.81 0.86
CA VAL A 254 9.17 20.75 -0.11
C VAL A 254 9.52 22.08 0.57
N ASP A 255 8.61 22.67 1.35
CA ASP A 255 8.90 23.90 2.13
C ASP A 255 10.09 23.72 3.07
N THR A 256 10.22 22.55 3.69
CA THR A 256 11.35 22.23 4.60
C THR A 256 12.67 22.13 3.83
N ALA A 257 12.65 21.46 2.66
CA ALA A 257 13.80 21.32 1.80
C ALA A 257 14.25 22.67 1.21
N LEU A 258 13.32 23.54 0.81
CA LEU A 258 13.60 24.90 0.34
C LEU A 258 14.35 25.73 1.40
N LYS A 259 13.90 25.66 2.66
CA LYS A 259 14.61 26.32 3.77
C LYS A 259 16.04 25.82 3.94
N SER A 260 16.30 24.53 3.70
CA SER A 260 17.64 23.94 3.83
C SER A 260 18.67 24.49 2.83
N ILE A 261 18.20 25.02 1.69
CA ILE A 261 19.04 25.65 0.66
C ILE A 261 19.01 27.20 0.73
N GLY A 262 18.41 27.77 1.78
CA GLY A 262 18.40 29.23 2.02
C GLY A 262 17.13 29.97 1.58
N ILE A 263 16.11 29.28 1.05
CA ILE A 263 14.84 29.90 0.68
C ILE A 263 13.91 29.96 1.89
N ASN A 264 13.67 31.17 2.42
CA ASN A 264 12.80 31.37 3.59
C ASN A 264 11.31 31.49 3.26
N GLU A 265 10.96 31.42 1.98
CA GLU A 265 9.57 31.44 1.49
C GLU A 265 9.01 30.01 1.37
N ARG A 266 7.70 29.87 1.56
CA ARG A 266 6.99 28.63 1.24
C ARG A 266 6.69 28.58 -0.26
N LEU A 267 6.53 27.37 -0.79
CA LEU A 267 5.95 27.24 -2.13
C LEU A 267 4.54 27.85 -2.12
N PRO A 268 4.20 28.74 -3.08
CA PRO A 268 2.87 29.32 -3.14
C PRO A 268 1.79 28.23 -3.14
N TYR A 269 0.75 28.38 -2.31
CA TYR A 269 -0.30 27.37 -2.15
C TYR A 269 -1.11 27.11 -3.44
N ASN A 270 -1.06 28.05 -4.40
CA ASN A 270 -1.68 27.95 -5.71
C ASN A 270 -0.75 27.37 -6.79
N ALA A 271 0.50 27.04 -6.45
CA ALA A 271 1.42 26.37 -7.38
C ALA A 271 0.94 24.94 -7.65
N PRO A 272 0.68 24.56 -8.91
CA PRO A 272 0.09 23.27 -9.25
C PRO A 272 1.13 22.14 -9.35
N LEU A 273 1.98 21.97 -8.33
CA LEU A 273 3.12 21.05 -8.39
C LEU A 273 2.72 19.61 -8.71
N ILE A 274 1.58 19.15 -8.17
CA ILE A 274 1.03 17.81 -8.40
C ILE A 274 -0.42 17.95 -8.85
N ARG A 275 -0.77 17.32 -9.97
CA ARG A 275 -2.13 17.19 -10.49
C ARG A 275 -2.49 15.72 -10.69
N PHE A 276 -3.79 15.48 -10.69
CA PHE A 276 -4.34 14.16 -10.93
C PHE A 276 -5.41 14.21 -12.01
N SER A 277 -5.36 13.24 -12.89
CA SER A 277 -6.32 13.02 -13.96
C SER A 277 -6.74 11.57 -13.99
N SER A 278 -7.79 11.23 -14.73
CA SER A 278 -8.26 9.86 -14.83
C SER A 278 -8.78 9.51 -16.21
N TRP A 279 -8.50 8.29 -16.65
CA TRP A 279 -9.11 7.67 -17.83
C TRP A 279 -10.33 6.81 -17.49
N MET A 280 -10.60 6.55 -16.21
CA MET A 280 -11.70 5.68 -15.79
C MET A 280 -13.05 6.30 -16.14
N GLY A 281 -13.79 5.61 -17.02
CA GLY A 281 -15.08 6.07 -17.52
C GLY A 281 -15.01 7.12 -18.64
N GLY A 282 -13.82 7.59 -19.02
CA GLY A 282 -13.60 8.50 -20.14
C GLY A 282 -12.94 7.83 -21.35
N ASP A 283 -12.02 6.88 -21.11
CA ASP A 283 -11.39 6.13 -22.19
C ASP A 283 -12.37 5.12 -22.81
N ARG A 284 -12.59 5.25 -24.12
CA ARG A 284 -13.55 4.44 -24.90
C ARG A 284 -12.85 3.54 -25.90
N ASP A 285 -11.52 3.59 -25.97
CA ASP A 285 -10.78 2.81 -26.95
C ASP A 285 -10.97 1.31 -26.69
N GLY A 286 -11.48 0.59 -27.70
CA GLY A 286 -11.79 -0.84 -27.62
C GLY A 286 -12.84 -1.27 -26.58
N ASN A 287 -13.50 -0.35 -25.84
CA ASN A 287 -14.39 -0.70 -24.73
C ASN A 287 -15.84 -0.19 -24.95
N PRO A 288 -16.74 -1.02 -25.52
CA PRO A 288 -18.12 -0.60 -25.81
C PRO A 288 -18.97 -0.32 -24.56
N ARG A 289 -18.47 -0.67 -23.37
CA ARG A 289 -19.18 -0.46 -22.09
C ARG A 289 -19.11 0.99 -21.62
N VAL A 290 -18.18 1.79 -22.15
CA VAL A 290 -18.09 3.22 -21.85
C VAL A 290 -19.03 3.98 -22.78
N THR A 291 -20.25 4.22 -22.29
CA THR A 291 -21.32 4.94 -23.02
C THR A 291 -21.32 6.42 -22.66
N PRO A 292 -21.88 7.32 -23.49
CA PRO A 292 -21.92 8.75 -23.19
C PRO A 292 -22.70 9.07 -21.89
N GLY A 293 -23.74 8.29 -21.59
CA GLY A 293 -24.47 8.41 -20.33
C GLY A 293 -23.71 7.87 -19.12
N GLY A 294 -22.77 6.94 -19.33
CA GLY A 294 -21.85 6.45 -18.30
C GLY A 294 -20.75 7.46 -18.00
N ASP A 295 -20.15 8.02 -19.04
CA ASP A 295 -19.13 9.08 -18.97
C ASP A 295 -19.65 10.30 -18.20
N LYS A 296 -20.85 10.81 -18.52
CA LYS A 296 -21.49 11.90 -17.75
C LYS A 296 -21.65 11.60 -16.25
N ARG A 297 -21.87 10.34 -15.86
CA ARG A 297 -21.96 9.97 -14.44
C ARG A 297 -20.59 9.93 -13.77
N CYS A 298 -19.57 9.44 -14.48
CA CYS A 298 -18.20 9.41 -13.98
C CYS A 298 -17.63 10.84 -13.82
N SER A 299 -17.89 11.74 -14.77
CA SER A 299 -17.43 13.13 -14.69
C SER A 299 -18.07 13.92 -13.54
N LEU A 300 -19.29 13.58 -13.13
CA LEU A 300 -19.93 14.16 -11.93
C LEU A 300 -19.44 13.54 -10.62
N ALA A 301 -18.89 12.32 -10.65
CA ALA A 301 -18.43 11.62 -9.45
C ALA A 301 -17.23 12.30 -8.80
N GLY A 302 -16.25 12.76 -9.60
CA GLY A 302 -15.06 13.46 -9.12
C GLY A 302 -15.38 14.72 -8.31
N PRO A 303 -16.11 15.70 -8.88
CA PRO A 303 -16.52 16.91 -8.17
C PRO A 303 -17.33 16.60 -6.90
N HIS A 304 -18.25 15.65 -6.97
CA HIS A 304 -19.07 15.28 -5.82
C HIS A 304 -18.25 14.70 -4.66
N ASP A 305 -17.30 13.80 -4.93
CA ASP A 305 -16.42 13.25 -3.89
C ASP A 305 -15.39 14.28 -3.41
N GLY A 306 -14.94 15.19 -4.28
CA GLY A 306 -14.15 16.37 -3.90
C GLY A 306 -14.88 17.26 -2.90
N CYS A 307 -16.14 17.61 -3.16
CA CYS A 307 -16.96 18.39 -2.22
C CYS A 307 -17.11 17.71 -0.86
N LYS A 308 -17.26 16.37 -0.82
CA LYS A 308 -17.33 15.64 0.46
C LYS A 308 -16.02 15.72 1.24
N LEU A 309 -14.88 15.60 0.57
CA LEU A 309 -13.56 15.67 1.20
C LEU A 309 -13.29 17.07 1.77
N VAL A 310 -13.64 18.12 1.03
CA VAL A 310 -13.57 19.51 1.50
C VAL A 310 -14.47 19.70 2.71
N HIS A 311 -15.74 19.30 2.63
CA HIS A 311 -16.69 19.43 3.74
C HIS A 311 -16.24 18.74 5.03
N LEU A 312 -15.59 17.57 4.93
CA LEU A 312 -15.01 16.90 6.10
C LEU A 312 -13.83 17.69 6.69
N SER A 313 -12.99 18.25 5.83
CA SER A 313 -11.81 19.02 6.23
C SER A 313 -12.20 20.36 6.86
N ASP A 314 -13.21 21.05 6.30
CA ASP A 314 -13.75 22.30 6.82
C ASP A 314 -14.33 22.12 8.23
N ARG A 315 -14.96 20.98 8.51
CA ARG A 315 -15.47 20.67 9.84
C ARG A 315 -14.37 20.58 10.88
N GLU A 316 -13.26 19.92 10.58
CA GLU A 316 -12.10 19.86 11.48
C GLU A 316 -11.51 21.27 11.66
N LEU A 317 -11.37 22.03 10.57
CA LEU A 317 -10.81 23.38 10.59
C LEU A 317 -11.65 24.35 11.43
N MET A 318 -12.98 24.25 11.41
CA MET A 318 -13.87 25.06 12.25
C MET A 318 -13.61 24.85 13.76
N PHE A 319 -13.20 23.66 14.18
CA PHE A 319 -12.85 23.42 15.59
C PHE A 319 -11.49 24.01 15.95
N GLU A 320 -10.53 24.01 15.02
CA GLU A 320 -9.19 24.56 15.25
C GLU A 320 -9.19 26.09 15.22
N LEU A 321 -9.94 26.71 14.29
CA LEU A 321 -10.06 28.16 14.13
C LEU A 321 -11.02 28.79 15.16
N SER A 322 -10.77 28.53 16.43
CA SER A 322 -11.49 29.14 17.56
C SER A 322 -10.96 30.52 17.95
N CYS A 323 -10.00 31.06 17.19
CA CYS A 323 -9.40 32.37 17.44
C CYS A 323 -10.45 33.49 17.39
N ALA A 324 -10.48 34.32 18.43
CA ALA A 324 -11.44 35.42 18.56
C ALA A 324 -11.05 36.68 17.77
N CYS A 325 -9.82 36.76 17.25
CA CYS A 325 -9.28 37.95 16.58
C CYS A 325 -8.99 37.66 15.11
N THR A 326 -9.43 38.58 14.25
CA THR A 326 -9.29 38.49 12.79
C THR A 326 -8.34 39.53 12.21
N ASP A 327 -7.72 40.37 13.03
CA ASP A 327 -6.85 41.49 12.60
C ASP A 327 -5.45 41.47 13.25
N ASP A 328 -4.49 42.07 12.57
CA ASP A 328 -3.09 42.30 13.00
C ASP A 328 -2.92 43.17 14.26
N SER A 329 -4.01 43.65 14.86
CA SER A 329 -4.00 44.56 16.02
C SER A 329 -3.79 43.86 17.37
N CYS A 330 -3.66 42.53 17.40
CA CYS A 330 -3.47 41.78 18.65
C CYS A 330 -2.00 41.65 19.12
N SER A 331 -1.09 42.37 18.48
CA SER A 331 0.31 42.52 18.94
C SER A 331 0.41 43.73 19.87
N SER A 332 -0.05 43.62 21.11
CA SER A 332 0.18 44.60 22.19
C SER A 332 0.83 43.93 23.38
#